data_AF-A0A7Z1SD47-F1
#
_entry.id   AF-A0A7Z1SD47-F1
#
_cell.length_a   1.000
_cell.length_b   1.000
_cell.length_c   1.000
_cell.angle_alpha   90.00
_cell.angle_beta   90.00
_cell.angle_gamma   90.00
#
_symmetry.space_group_name_H-M   'P 1'
#
loop_
_entity.id
_entity.type
_entity.pdbx_description
1 polymer ?
#
loop_
_entity_poly.entity_id
_entity_poly.type
_entity_poly.pdbx_seq_one_letter_code
_entity_poly.pdbx_strand_id
1 'polypeptide(L)'
;VSVSMLYLFCYLLGINNIDFKNSPMVVSVISILCLTIYLSVGLVYFNHRLHRIEGEKKLVDEQVTKYLTLANKLARYAPSQIWQSIIRVEHEAKIDNKRKKLTIFFSDIQGFTELSEKVLPDDLAFSLNDYFEHMTDIARRHGGTVDKYMGDAILIFFGDPESK
;
A
#
# COMPACT_ATOMS: atom_id res chain seq x y z
N VAL A 1 35.87 28.34 -6.75
CA VAL A 1 34.68 28.34 -5.86
C VAL A 1 35.06 28.25 -4.38
N SER A 2 36.14 27.56 -4.00
CA SER A 2 36.61 27.38 -2.62
C SER A 2 37.14 28.63 -1.90
N VAL A 3 37.87 29.52 -2.59
CA VAL A 3 38.40 30.77 -1.98
C VAL A 3 37.29 31.78 -1.65
N SER A 4 36.22 31.79 -2.45
CA SER A 4 35.13 32.76 -2.33
C SER A 4 34.21 32.50 -1.13
N MET A 5 34.06 31.24 -0.69
CA MET A 5 33.23 30.89 0.47
C MET A 5 33.95 31.17 1.79
N LEU A 6 35.27 30.95 1.83
CA LEU A 6 36.11 31.37 2.95
C LEU A 6 36.13 32.90 3.08
N TYR A 7 36.15 33.61 1.94
CA TYR A 7 36.04 35.08 1.88
C TYR A 7 34.72 35.59 2.46
N LEU A 8 33.58 34.99 2.10
CA LEU A 8 32.27 35.37 2.65
C LEU A 8 32.19 35.13 4.17
N PHE A 9 32.79 34.04 4.65
CA PHE A 9 32.83 33.69 6.07
C PHE A 9 33.73 34.63 6.89
N CYS A 10 34.92 34.98 6.38
CA CYS A 10 35.83 35.94 7.01
C CYS A 10 35.28 37.39 6.99
N TYR A 11 34.56 37.76 5.91
CA TYR A 11 33.87 39.05 5.81
C TYR A 11 32.70 39.15 6.81
N LEU A 12 31.91 38.08 6.97
CA LEU A 12 30.84 37.99 7.98
C LEU A 12 31.36 38.06 9.43
N LEU A 13 32.60 37.62 9.68
CA LEU A 13 33.28 37.70 10.97
C LEU A 13 33.95 39.07 11.24
N GLY A 14 33.85 40.03 10.31
CA GLY A 14 34.32 41.42 10.52
C GLY A 14 35.83 41.64 10.40
N ILE A 15 36.58 40.70 9.80
CA ILE A 15 38.04 40.80 9.66
C ILE A 15 38.35 41.46 8.30
N ASN A 16 38.42 42.79 8.27
CA ASN A 16 38.46 43.58 7.04
C ASN A 16 39.87 43.85 6.44
N ASN A 17 40.94 43.21 6.92
CA ASN A 17 42.30 43.64 6.56
C ASN A 17 43.30 42.50 6.30
N ILE A 18 42.97 41.58 5.38
CA ILE A 18 43.90 40.53 4.93
C ILE A 18 44.09 40.66 3.42
N ASP A 19 45.25 41.19 3.02
CA ASP A 19 45.64 41.37 1.62
C ASP A 19 46.26 40.07 1.08
N PHE A 20 45.49 39.36 0.24
CA PHE A 20 45.76 37.95 -0.11
C PHE A 20 46.74 37.74 -1.28
N LYS A 21 47.28 38.81 -1.89
CA LYS A 21 48.25 38.67 -2.98
C LYS A 21 49.61 38.11 -2.51
N ASN A 22 49.90 38.24 -1.20
CA ASN A 22 51.14 37.78 -0.53
C ASN A 22 50.89 36.87 0.69
N SER A 23 49.80 36.09 0.73
CA SER A 23 49.55 35.20 1.87
C SER A 23 50.51 33.98 1.87
N PRO A 24 51.13 33.63 3.01
CA PRO A 24 52.07 32.50 3.09
C PRO A 24 51.34 31.16 2.85
N MET A 25 52.00 30.26 2.13
CA MET A 25 51.55 28.90 1.78
C MET A 25 50.85 28.16 2.93
N VAL A 26 51.28 28.40 4.17
CA VAL A 26 50.74 27.82 5.40
C VAL A 26 49.22 28.03 5.57
N VAL A 27 48.69 29.21 5.23
CA VAL A 27 47.25 29.51 5.41
C VAL A 27 46.38 28.72 4.42
N SER A 28 46.85 28.55 3.18
CA SER A 28 46.17 27.70 2.20
C SER A 28 46.16 26.22 2.63
N VAL A 29 47.26 25.72 3.20
CA VAL A 29 47.33 24.33 3.67
C VAL A 29 46.37 24.09 4.84
N ILE A 30 46.30 25.02 5.80
CA ILE A 30 45.39 24.91 6.96
C ILE A 30 43.92 24.93 6.52
N SER A 31 43.54 25.81 5.58
CA SER A 31 42.15 25.87 5.08
C SER A 31 41.73 24.60 4.34
N ILE A 32 42.63 24.01 3.55
CA ILE A 32 42.38 22.73 2.87
C ILE A 32 42.20 21.61 3.90
N LEU A 33 43.07 21.55 4.91
CA LEU A 33 42.95 20.55 5.99
C LEU A 33 41.63 20.70 6.75
N CYS A 34 41.24 21.91 7.15
CA CYS A 34 39.96 22.16 7.80
C CYS A 34 38.77 21.76 6.93
N LEU A 35 38.81 22.04 5.62
CA LEU A 35 37.76 21.65 4.69
C LEU A 35 37.65 20.12 4.56
N THR A 36 38.79 19.42 4.46
CA THR A 36 38.80 17.95 4.37
C THR A 36 38.26 17.30 5.64
N ILE A 37 38.62 17.83 6.82
CA ILE A 37 38.11 17.36 8.11
C ILE A 37 36.59 17.60 8.18
N TYR A 38 36.12 18.80 7.84
CA TYR A 38 34.69 19.12 7.83
C TYR A 38 33.87 18.20 6.91
N LEU A 39 34.35 17.97 5.69
CA LEU A 39 33.69 17.07 4.72
C LEU A 39 33.69 15.62 5.20
N SER A 40 34.81 15.15 5.78
CA SER A 40 34.91 13.78 6.30
C SER A 40 33.93 13.51 7.45
N VAL A 41 33.80 14.45 8.39
CA VAL A 41 32.85 14.38 9.50
C VAL A 41 31.41 14.44 8.98
N GLY A 42 31.14 15.33 8.01
CA GLY A 42 29.84 15.43 7.35
C GLY A 42 29.41 14.13 6.66
N LEU A 43 30.33 13.46 5.95
CA LEU A 43 30.08 12.18 5.29
C LEU A 43 29.79 11.06 6.29
N VAL A 44 30.55 10.98 7.39
CA VAL A 44 30.32 9.99 8.46
C VAL A 44 28.96 10.21 9.11
N TYR A 45 28.60 11.45 9.42
CA TYR A 45 27.29 11.78 9.97
C TYR A 45 26.15 11.44 9.02
N PHE A 46 26.32 11.72 7.73
CA PHE A 46 25.31 11.42 6.71
C PHE A 46 25.09 9.92 6.54
N ASN A 47 26.16 9.13 6.45
CA ASN A 47 26.07 7.67 6.38
C ASN A 47 25.42 7.07 7.63
N HIS A 48 25.74 7.60 8.82
CA HIS A 48 25.06 7.18 10.06
C HIS A 48 23.57 7.50 10.05
N ARG A 49 23.18 8.67 9.53
CA ARG A 49 21.77 9.06 9.45
C ARG A 49 20.98 8.17 8.47
N LEU A 50 21.59 7.77 7.36
CA LEU A 50 20.97 6.87 6.38
C LEU A 50 20.64 5.50 6.99
N HIS A 51 21.59 4.91 7.73
CA HIS A 51 21.37 3.60 8.36
C HIS A 51 20.24 3.59 9.39
N ARG A 52 19.99 4.72 10.09
CA ARG A 52 18.85 4.83 11.02
C ARG A 52 17.50 4.81 10.31
N ILE A 53 17.37 5.57 9.23
CA ILE A 53 16.11 5.70 8.48
C ILE A 53 15.72 4.34 7.86
N GLU A 54 16.71 3.59 7.37
CA GLU A 54 16.47 2.30 6.74
C GLU A 54 16.01 1.22 7.74
N GLY A 55 16.43 1.32 8.99
CA GLY A 55 15.94 0.47 10.09
C GLY A 55 14.49 0.79 10.47
N GLU A 56 14.14 2.06 10.60
CA GLU A 56 12.77 2.50 10.93
C GLU A 56 11.79 2.15 9.81
N LYS A 57 12.20 2.30 8.55
CA LYS A 57 11.37 1.97 7.38
C LYS A 57 10.99 0.48 7.34
N LYS A 58 11.91 -0.42 7.71
CA LYS A 58 11.63 -1.87 7.76
C LYS A 58 10.51 -2.21 8.76
N LEU A 59 10.51 -1.58 9.92
CA LEU A 59 9.47 -1.80 10.94
C LEU A 59 8.09 -1.33 10.43
N VAL A 60 8.04 -0.20 9.74
CA VAL A 60 6.80 0.31 9.14
C VAL A 60 6.33 -0.59 8.00
N ASP A 61 7.23 -1.01 7.10
CA ASP A 61 6.90 -1.90 5.99
C ASP A 61 6.38 -3.26 6.49
N GLU A 62 6.96 -3.78 7.57
CA GLU A 62 6.52 -5.03 8.20
C GLU A 62 5.13 -4.89 8.84
N GLN A 63 4.87 -3.77 9.54
CA GLN A 63 3.54 -3.46 10.07
C GLN A 63 2.51 -3.35 8.95
N VAL A 64 2.80 -2.58 7.90
CA VAL A 64 1.92 -2.42 6.73
C VAL A 64 1.60 -3.78 6.11
N THR A 65 2.59 -4.64 5.91
CA THR A 65 2.40 -5.98 5.35
C THR A 65 1.51 -6.85 6.24
N LYS A 66 1.67 -6.77 7.57
CA LYS A 66 0.82 -7.49 8.52
C LYS A 66 -0.64 -7.02 8.47
N TYR A 67 -0.88 -5.71 8.41
CA TYR A 67 -2.23 -5.15 8.27
C TYR A 67 -2.86 -5.56 6.93
N LEU A 68 -2.11 -5.50 5.82
CA LEU A 68 -2.59 -5.94 4.50
C LEU A 68 -2.94 -7.42 4.48
N THR A 69 -2.15 -8.26 5.13
CA THR A 69 -2.42 -9.71 5.22
C THR A 69 -3.69 -9.98 6.01
N LEU A 70 -3.90 -9.28 7.14
CA LEU A 70 -5.11 -9.40 7.94
C LEU A 70 -6.34 -8.89 7.18
N ALA A 71 -6.20 -7.74 6.54
CA ALA A 71 -7.25 -7.14 5.73
C ALA A 71 -7.65 -8.06 4.56
N ASN A 72 -6.70 -8.66 3.85
CA ASN A 72 -6.97 -9.66 2.81
C ASN A 72 -7.66 -10.92 3.34
N LYS A 73 -7.30 -11.40 4.54
CA LYS A 73 -7.99 -12.53 5.17
C LYS A 73 -9.45 -12.19 5.50
N LEU A 74 -9.71 -10.97 5.97
CA LEU A 74 -11.05 -10.46 6.28
C LEU A 74 -11.86 -10.14 5.02
N ALA A 75 -11.21 -9.73 3.93
CA ALA A 75 -11.86 -9.43 2.65
C ALA A 75 -12.62 -10.64 2.08
N ARG A 76 -12.21 -11.87 2.40
CA ARG A 76 -12.97 -13.08 2.02
C ARG A 76 -14.34 -13.21 2.70
N TYR A 77 -14.57 -12.46 3.77
CA TYR A 77 -15.80 -12.46 4.56
C TYR A 77 -16.57 -11.13 4.47
N ALA A 78 -16.01 -10.12 3.79
CA ALA A 78 -16.62 -8.81 3.65
C ALA A 78 -17.16 -8.60 2.21
N PRO A 79 -18.40 -8.11 2.03
CA PRO A 79 -18.92 -7.72 0.73
C PRO A 79 -17.98 -6.73 0.01
N SER A 80 -17.79 -6.92 -1.30
CA SER A 80 -16.85 -6.13 -2.12
C SER A 80 -17.06 -4.61 -2.04
N GLN A 81 -18.29 -4.18 -1.77
CA GLN A 81 -18.68 -2.78 -1.59
C GLN A 81 -18.04 -2.12 -0.35
N ILE A 82 -17.83 -2.88 0.73
CA ILE A 82 -17.19 -2.38 1.97
C ILE A 82 -15.67 -2.29 1.78
N TRP A 83 -15.09 -3.25 1.06
CA TRP A 83 -13.66 -3.25 0.76
C TRP A 83 -13.24 -2.05 -0.09
N GLN A 84 -14.06 -1.72 -1.10
CA GLN A 84 -13.80 -0.59 -2.00
C GLN A 84 -13.90 0.77 -1.29
N SER A 85 -14.71 0.92 -0.25
CA SER A 85 -14.81 2.17 0.51
C SER A 85 -13.66 2.36 1.51
N ILE A 86 -13.13 1.27 2.09
CA ILE A 86 -11.96 1.30 2.98
C ILE A 86 -10.69 1.71 2.21
N ILE A 87 -10.45 1.13 1.02
CA ILE A 87 -9.26 1.43 0.21
C ILE A 87 -9.27 2.87 -0.30
N ARG A 88 -10.46 3.44 -0.56
CA ARG A 88 -10.56 4.78 -1.16
C ARG A 88 -10.22 5.92 -0.20
N VAL A 89 -10.01 5.64 1.10
CA VAL A 89 -9.74 6.66 2.15
C VAL A 89 -10.75 7.81 2.05
N GLU A 90 -12.01 7.50 1.72
CA GLU A 90 -13.09 8.48 1.81
C GLU A 90 -13.50 8.56 3.28
N HIS A 91 -13.32 9.75 3.86
CA HIS A 91 -13.85 10.07 5.18
C HIS A 91 -15.36 9.80 5.17
N GLU A 92 -15.77 8.88 6.03
CA GLU A 92 -17.14 8.39 6.19
C GLU A 92 -17.68 7.70 4.93
N ALA A 93 -17.55 6.37 4.88
CA ALA A 93 -18.41 5.54 4.05
C ALA A 93 -19.87 5.75 4.51
N LYS A 94 -20.55 6.78 3.97
CA LYS A 94 -21.97 7.00 4.16
C LYS A 94 -22.71 5.86 3.49
N ILE A 95 -23.13 4.89 4.28
CA ILE A 95 -24.08 3.86 3.87
C ILE A 95 -25.41 4.56 3.65
N ASP A 96 -25.67 4.96 2.42
CA ASP A 96 -26.94 5.58 2.03
C ASP A 96 -27.92 4.49 1.57
N ASN A 97 -29.04 4.35 2.29
CA ASN A 97 -30.07 3.36 2.00
C ASN A 97 -30.94 3.84 0.84
N LYS A 98 -30.60 3.45 -0.39
CA LYS A 98 -31.36 3.80 -1.59
C LYS A 98 -32.26 2.66 -2.04
N ARG A 99 -33.51 2.98 -2.42
CA ARG A 99 -34.38 2.04 -3.15
C ARG A 99 -33.92 1.96 -4.60
N LYS A 100 -33.64 0.76 -5.09
CA LYS A 100 -33.28 0.48 -6.48
C LYS A 100 -34.15 -0.65 -7.03
N LYS A 101 -34.41 -0.62 -8.34
CA LYS A 101 -35.07 -1.72 -9.05
C LYS A 101 -33.99 -2.70 -9.49
N LEU A 102 -34.03 -3.92 -8.96
CA LEU A 102 -33.05 -4.96 -9.23
C LEU A 102 -33.74 -6.20 -9.82
N THR A 103 -32.99 -6.97 -10.59
CA THR A 103 -33.36 -8.33 -10.99
C THR A 103 -32.56 -9.31 -10.12
N ILE A 104 -33.26 -10.24 -9.47
CA ILE A 104 -32.63 -11.27 -8.63
C ILE A 104 -32.61 -12.59 -9.40
N PHE A 105 -31.44 -13.23 -9.44
CA PHE A 105 -31.22 -14.56 -9.97
C PHE A 105 -30.83 -15.50 -8.84
N PHE A 106 -31.45 -16.67 -8.82
CA PHE A 106 -31.20 -17.72 -7.84
C PHE A 106 -30.95 -19.02 -8.58
N SER A 107 -29.89 -19.75 -8.21
CA SER A 107 -29.54 -21.03 -8.80
C SER A 107 -29.03 -21.97 -7.73
N ASP A 108 -29.39 -23.25 -7.86
CA ASP A 108 -29.07 -24.30 -6.91
C ASP A 108 -28.73 -25.61 -7.64
N ILE A 109 -28.01 -26.52 -6.97
CA ILE A 109 -27.53 -27.75 -7.59
C ILE A 109 -28.61 -28.84 -7.52
N GLN A 110 -28.99 -29.39 -8.68
CA GLN A 110 -29.95 -30.49 -8.72
C GLN A 110 -29.42 -31.73 -8.00
N GLY A 111 -30.19 -32.27 -7.06
CA GLY A 111 -29.86 -33.51 -6.35
C GLY A 111 -28.77 -33.36 -5.28
N PHE A 112 -28.43 -32.13 -4.89
CA PHE A 112 -27.37 -31.86 -3.93
C PHE A 112 -27.59 -32.53 -2.57
N THR A 113 -28.83 -32.56 -2.05
CA THR A 113 -29.12 -33.18 -0.76
C THR A 113 -28.65 -34.64 -0.72
N GLU A 114 -29.02 -35.42 -1.73
CA GLU A 114 -28.61 -36.82 -1.84
C GLU A 114 -27.10 -36.98 -2.06
N LEU A 115 -26.50 -36.07 -2.84
CA LEU A 115 -25.06 -36.05 -3.08
C LEU A 115 -24.29 -35.77 -1.78
N SER A 116 -24.76 -34.82 -0.98
CA SER A 116 -24.11 -34.38 0.25
C SER A 116 -24.08 -35.44 1.35
N GLU A 117 -25.02 -36.39 1.32
CA GLU A 117 -25.08 -37.51 2.25
C GLU A 117 -24.14 -38.66 1.86
N LYS A 118 -23.75 -38.74 0.58
CA LYS A 118 -22.98 -39.87 0.02
C LYS A 118 -21.52 -39.55 -0.24
N VAL A 119 -21.19 -38.28 -0.46
CA VAL A 119 -19.85 -37.82 -0.84
C VAL A 119 -19.06 -37.38 0.39
N LEU A 120 -17.74 -37.60 0.36
CA LEU A 120 -16.87 -37.12 1.42
C LEU A 120 -16.88 -35.58 1.47
N PRO A 121 -16.81 -34.97 2.67
CA PRO A 121 -16.88 -33.51 2.82
C PRO A 121 -15.89 -32.73 1.94
N ASP A 122 -14.66 -33.24 1.80
CA ASP A 122 -13.61 -32.58 1.02
C ASP A 122 -13.94 -32.57 -0.49
N ASP A 123 -14.45 -33.68 -1.03
CA ASP A 123 -14.85 -33.82 -2.43
C ASP A 123 -16.10 -32.98 -2.75
N LEU A 124 -17.04 -32.93 -1.80
CA LEU A 124 -18.23 -32.09 -1.90
C LEU A 124 -17.85 -30.60 -1.91
N ALA A 125 -16.93 -30.20 -1.03
CA ALA A 125 -16.43 -28.83 -0.97
C ALA A 125 -15.70 -28.44 -2.26
N PHE A 126 -14.90 -29.34 -2.83
CA PHE A 126 -14.25 -29.12 -4.12
C PHE A 126 -15.28 -28.87 -5.24
N SER A 127 -16.31 -29.71 -5.33
CA SER A 127 -17.36 -29.60 -6.34
C SER A 127 -18.19 -28.32 -6.19
N LEU A 128 -18.50 -27.92 -4.96
CA LEU A 128 -19.20 -26.66 -4.68
C LEU A 128 -18.36 -25.44 -5.07
N ASN A 129 -17.07 -25.45 -4.74
CA ASN A 129 -16.18 -24.34 -5.08
C ASN A 129 -16.06 -24.18 -6.60
N ASP A 130 -15.94 -25.30 -7.33
CA ASP A 130 -15.91 -25.28 -8.80
C ASP A 130 -17.21 -24.71 -9.41
N TYR A 131 -18.37 -25.11 -8.89
CA TYR A 131 -19.66 -24.55 -9.29
C TYR A 131 -19.74 -23.03 -9.02
N PHE A 132 -19.38 -22.59 -7.80
CA PHE A 132 -19.43 -21.18 -7.43
C PHE A 132 -18.46 -20.32 -8.22
N GLU A 133 -17.27 -20.83 -8.54
CA GLU A 133 -16.28 -20.14 -9.38
C GLU A 133 -16.85 -19.88 -10.78
N HIS A 134 -17.38 -20.91 -11.45
CA HIS A 134 -17.99 -20.78 -12.77
C HIS A 134 -19.20 -19.84 -12.77
N MET A 135 -20.08 -19.94 -11.77
CA MET A 135 -21.26 -19.08 -11.66
C MET A 135 -20.89 -17.62 -11.38
N THR A 136 -19.89 -17.38 -10.54
CA THR A 136 -19.36 -16.05 -10.26
C THR A 136 -18.76 -15.41 -11.51
N ASP A 137 -18.05 -16.20 -12.31
CA ASP A 137 -17.48 -15.73 -13.57
C ASP A 137 -18.55 -15.43 -14.63
N ILE A 138 -19.63 -16.22 -14.69
CA ILE A 138 -20.78 -15.92 -15.54
C ILE A 138 -21.45 -14.62 -15.09
N ALA A 139 -21.72 -14.46 -13.79
CA ALA A 139 -22.34 -13.27 -13.22
C ALA A 139 -21.52 -12.02 -13.56
N ARG A 140 -20.20 -12.06 -13.28
CA ARG A 140 -19.27 -10.96 -13.56
C ARG A 140 -19.24 -10.58 -15.03
N ARG A 141 -19.23 -11.55 -15.95
CA ARG A 141 -19.24 -11.29 -17.41
C ARG A 141 -20.50 -10.56 -17.89
N HIS A 142 -21.63 -10.76 -17.21
CA HIS A 142 -22.92 -10.15 -17.54
C HIS A 142 -23.27 -8.96 -16.64
N GLY A 143 -22.33 -8.43 -15.84
CA GLY A 143 -22.60 -7.30 -14.94
C GLY A 143 -23.52 -7.63 -13.76
N GLY A 144 -23.60 -8.91 -13.39
CA GLY A 144 -24.24 -9.37 -12.16
C GLY A 144 -23.28 -9.31 -10.99
N THR A 145 -23.82 -8.99 -9.81
CA THR A 145 -23.07 -8.97 -8.55
C THR A 145 -23.56 -10.12 -7.68
N VAL A 146 -22.63 -10.97 -7.21
CA VAL A 146 -22.93 -12.04 -6.26
C VAL A 146 -23.18 -11.40 -4.89
N ASP A 147 -24.36 -11.63 -4.33
CA ASP A 147 -24.72 -11.16 -2.98
C ASP A 147 -24.20 -12.13 -1.93
N LYS A 148 -24.54 -13.42 -2.07
CA LYS A 148 -24.15 -14.48 -1.13
C LYS A 148 -24.31 -15.88 -1.71
N TYR A 149 -23.68 -16.83 -1.03
CA TYR A 149 -23.88 -18.27 -1.16
C TYR A 149 -24.69 -18.78 0.03
N MET A 150 -25.61 -19.73 -0.20
CA MET A 150 -26.50 -20.31 0.81
C MET A 150 -26.61 -21.82 0.60
N GLY A 151 -25.78 -22.60 1.31
CA GLY A 151 -25.67 -24.04 1.03
C GLY A 151 -25.05 -24.26 -0.34
N ASP A 152 -25.78 -24.93 -1.21
CA ASP A 152 -25.50 -25.15 -2.64
C ASP A 152 -26.02 -24.04 -3.56
N ALA A 153 -26.81 -23.11 -3.01
CA ALA A 153 -27.41 -22.05 -3.78
C ALA A 153 -26.52 -20.79 -3.89
N ILE A 154 -26.66 -20.08 -5.00
CA ILE A 154 -26.05 -18.77 -5.26
C ILE A 154 -27.13 -17.72 -5.55
N LEU A 155 -26.99 -16.53 -4.95
CA LEU A 155 -27.85 -15.38 -5.20
C LEU A 155 -27.06 -14.26 -5.89
N ILE A 156 -27.56 -13.85 -7.06
CA ILE A 156 -26.97 -12.79 -7.89
C ILE A 156 -28.01 -11.70 -8.09
N PHE A 157 -27.60 -10.43 -8.01
CA PHE A 157 -28.43 -9.31 -8.42
C PHE A 157 -27.85 -8.58 -9.64
N PHE A 158 -28.74 -8.05 -10.47
CA PHE A 158 -28.44 -7.21 -11.62
C PHE A 158 -29.12 -5.85 -11.43
N GLY A 159 -28.44 -4.76 -11.85
CA GLY A 159 -28.97 -3.39 -11.79
C GLY A 159 -28.27 -2.45 -10.80
N ASP A 160 -27.15 -2.86 -10.19
CA ASP A 160 -26.30 -2.02 -9.32
C ASP A 160 -24.86 -2.59 -9.27
N PRO A 161 -23.76 -1.85 -9.54
CA PRO A 161 -23.66 -0.43 -9.95
C PRO A 161 -23.87 -0.17 -11.46
N GLU A 162 -23.55 -1.11 -12.34
CA GLU A 162 -23.84 -1.07 -13.79
C GLU A 162 -24.08 -2.50 -14.29
N SER A 163 -25.31 -2.82 -14.71
CA SER A 163 -25.60 -4.04 -15.49
C SER A 163 -25.46 -3.73 -16.98
N LYS A 164 -24.79 -4.60 -17.74
CA LYS A 164 -24.67 -4.48 -19.21
C LYS A 164 -25.97 -4.80 -19.92
#